data_AF-A0A369GYU4-F1
#
_entry.id   AF-A0A369GYU4-F1
#
_cell.length_a   1.000
_cell.length_b   1.000
_cell.length_c   1.000
_cell.angle_alpha   90.00
_cell.angle_beta   90.00
_cell.angle_gamma   90.00
#
_symmetry.space_group_name_H-M   'P 1'
#
loop_
_entity.id
_entity.type
_entity.pdbx_description
1 polymer ?
#
loop_
_entity_poly.entity_id
_entity_poly.type
_entity_poly.pdbx_seq_one_letter_code
_entity_poly.pdbx_strand_id
1 'polypeptide(L)'
;MSVITALSVLSLAASASVMRSNTSQVVRVNSSQALNSLLWMKPDSSCFENEESCRGTDVWCSTRQFYHDIDGYESQAACFAARLGKTPWRYINSDCIAYHETCDGTDAVCSRVEDAAIRDHCYASRSEGEWLPKYASGCLAAGMDDDERCMGTEDFCRAEARIKSYGSTEKCLAYREKAPEKIKKPEFLVENPLRCFGDATEECRGTEKFCFNKPHQGNGNKDVLDCIESRINPLLYAPDSPDCTDFGFSEACVGTSVWCANKKRVKIYGTKERCEDLREPASDEPSRWFAPGQECRDEADQSERCIGTERKCQLFSSAPDDCFRRRETAPFLLAKPSGECSQAESKAESCQGTDRWCHERYQENNYRSEGECFSRRGFKHDEMVAAVVKNMSDLMTDIILKQGAKVVENAVHYDLVGNGGDEKSAKQSIATYLDRYLEELEKTTLPSATESYMAKLRKAHHSR
;
A
#
# COMPACT_ATOMS: atom_id res chain seq x y z
N MET A 1 -24.16 -36.37 -27.91
CA MET A 1 -25.45 -35.66 -27.76
C MET A 1 -25.24 -34.28 -28.34
N SER A 2 -25.35 -34.09 -29.66
CA SER A 2 -26.61 -33.81 -30.42
C SER A 2 -27.17 -32.45 -29.96
N VAL A 3 -27.29 -31.39 -30.77
CA VAL A 3 -28.00 -31.23 -32.07
C VAL A 3 -27.54 -29.88 -32.69
N ILE A 4 -26.78 -29.83 -33.80
CA ILE A 4 -27.11 -29.50 -35.21
C ILE A 4 -28.41 -28.72 -35.54
N THR A 5 -28.27 -27.51 -36.09
CA THR A 5 -29.09 -26.87 -37.18
C THR A 5 -28.37 -25.57 -37.60
N ALA A 6 -27.91 -25.25 -38.82
CA ALA A 6 -28.24 -25.48 -40.24
C ALA A 6 -29.43 -24.64 -40.79
N LEU A 7 -29.12 -23.60 -41.60
CA LEU A 7 -29.91 -22.91 -42.66
C LEU A 7 -29.04 -21.73 -43.17
N SER A 8 -28.42 -21.69 -44.36
CA SER A 8 -28.81 -21.88 -45.77
C SER A 8 -29.50 -20.66 -46.43
N VAL A 9 -28.67 -19.90 -47.17
CA VAL A 9 -28.82 -19.35 -48.54
C VAL A 9 -30.05 -18.50 -48.90
N LEU A 10 -29.80 -17.26 -49.36
CA LEU A 10 -30.48 -16.69 -50.53
C LEU A 10 -29.59 -15.66 -51.23
N SER A 11 -29.10 -16.06 -52.40
CA SER A 11 -28.49 -15.19 -53.42
C SER A 11 -29.58 -14.56 -54.27
N LEU A 12 -29.49 -13.25 -54.49
CA LEU A 12 -30.22 -12.56 -55.56
C LEU A 12 -29.20 -11.79 -56.39
N ALA A 13 -28.90 -12.35 -57.56
CA ALA A 13 -28.23 -11.67 -58.65
C ALA A 13 -29.27 -10.86 -59.43
N ALA A 14 -28.99 -9.58 -59.66
CA ALA A 14 -29.65 -8.77 -60.68
C ALA A 14 -28.57 -8.21 -61.60
N SER A 15 -28.73 -8.49 -62.89
CA SER A 15 -27.91 -8.00 -63.99
C SER A 15 -28.57 -6.79 -64.67
N ALA A 16 -27.74 -6.08 -65.46
CA ALA A 16 -28.07 -5.01 -66.41
C ALA A 16 -28.13 -3.58 -65.78
N SER A 17 -27.56 -2.52 -66.34
CA SER A 17 -27.15 -2.24 -67.72
C SER A 17 -25.96 -1.26 -67.79
N VAL A 18 -25.19 -1.43 -68.86
CA VAL A 18 -24.15 -0.52 -69.37
C VAL A 18 -24.78 0.76 -69.91
N MET A 19 -24.25 1.93 -69.53
CA MET A 19 -24.29 3.16 -70.32
C MET A 19 -22.93 3.87 -70.19
N ARG A 20 -22.41 4.29 -71.34
CA ARG A 20 -21.08 4.81 -71.60
C ARG A 20 -20.98 6.33 -71.37
N SER A 21 -19.75 6.73 -71.04
CA SER A 21 -19.10 8.02 -71.31
C SER A 21 -19.60 9.27 -70.58
N ASN A 22 -18.77 9.76 -69.65
CA ASN A 22 -18.16 11.07 -69.88
C ASN A 22 -16.72 11.08 -69.33
N THR A 23 -15.81 11.51 -70.20
CA THR A 23 -14.37 11.65 -69.97
C THR A 23 -14.10 12.75 -68.94
N SER A 24 -13.92 12.35 -67.68
CA SER A 24 -13.19 13.15 -66.70
C SER A 24 -11.71 12.79 -66.76
N GLN A 25 -10.85 13.81 -66.84
CA GLN A 25 -9.42 13.66 -66.64
C GLN A 25 -9.18 13.05 -65.27
N VAL A 26 -8.92 11.74 -65.25
CA VAL A 26 -8.42 11.04 -64.08
C VAL A 26 -6.98 11.49 -63.89
N VAL A 27 -6.77 12.44 -62.99
CA VAL A 27 -5.48 12.58 -62.32
C VAL A 27 -5.18 11.22 -61.70
N ARG A 28 -4.19 10.51 -62.27
CA ARG A 28 -3.69 9.24 -61.70
C ARG A 28 -3.00 9.57 -60.38
N VAL A 29 -3.78 9.64 -59.31
CA VAL A 29 -3.26 9.55 -57.95
C VAL A 29 -2.74 8.14 -57.77
N ASN A 30 -1.47 8.00 -57.39
CA ASN A 30 -0.84 6.70 -57.15
C ASN A 30 -1.67 5.91 -56.12
N SER A 31 -2.21 4.76 -56.54
CA SER A 31 -3.13 3.92 -55.77
C SER A 31 -2.58 3.42 -54.42
N SER A 32 -1.26 3.49 -54.20
CA SER A 32 -0.63 3.13 -52.92
C SER A 32 -0.62 4.27 -51.89
N GLN A 33 -0.68 5.54 -52.32
CA GLN A 33 -0.88 6.68 -51.41
C GLN A 33 -2.36 6.83 -51.01
N ALA A 34 -3.28 6.49 -51.92
CA ALA A 34 -4.73 6.62 -51.70
C ALA A 34 -5.31 5.67 -50.62
N LEU A 35 -4.61 4.60 -50.25
CA LEU A 35 -5.05 3.69 -49.18
C LEU A 35 -4.55 4.10 -47.79
N ASN A 36 -3.38 4.74 -47.71
CA ASN A 36 -2.89 5.33 -46.47
C ASN A 36 -3.56 6.67 -46.15
N SER A 37 -4.02 7.42 -47.17
CA SER A 37 -4.76 8.68 -47.00
C SER A 37 -6.18 8.53 -46.43
N LEU A 38 -6.62 7.28 -46.23
CA LEU A 38 -7.93 6.97 -45.65
C LEU A 38 -7.81 6.51 -44.20
N LEU A 39 -6.62 6.38 -43.61
CA LEU A 39 -6.49 6.02 -42.20
C LEU A 39 -6.44 7.28 -41.34
N TRP A 40 -7.18 7.28 -40.23
CA TRP A 40 -7.05 8.33 -39.23
C TRP A 40 -5.64 8.30 -38.62
N MET A 41 -4.84 9.33 -38.87
CA MET A 41 -3.48 9.46 -38.37
C MET A 41 -3.49 10.10 -36.98
N LYS A 42 -2.79 9.47 -36.05
CA LYS A 42 -2.49 10.06 -34.73
C LYS A 42 -1.25 10.96 -34.88
N PRO A 43 -1.22 12.13 -34.23
CA PRO A 43 -0.02 12.95 -34.22
C PRO A 43 1.15 12.19 -33.59
N ASP A 44 2.30 12.21 -34.27
CA ASP A 44 3.57 11.74 -33.71
C ASP A 44 4.23 12.88 -32.93
N SER A 45 4.36 12.69 -31.61
CA SER A 45 4.96 13.68 -30.70
C SER A 45 6.45 13.95 -30.97
N SER A 46 7.12 13.10 -31.76
CA SER A 46 8.54 13.24 -32.10
C SER A 46 8.79 13.97 -33.42
N CYS A 47 7.73 14.36 -34.12
CA CYS A 47 7.81 14.89 -35.46
C CYS A 47 7.55 16.41 -35.52
N PHE A 48 8.24 17.09 -36.44
CA PHE A 48 8.11 18.54 -36.69
C PHE A 48 7.69 18.89 -38.13
N GLU A 49 7.48 17.88 -38.96
CA GLU A 49 7.15 18.03 -40.38
C GLU A 49 5.69 18.46 -40.60
N ASN A 50 5.42 19.11 -41.74
CA ASN A 50 4.08 19.51 -42.13
C ASN A 50 3.33 18.37 -42.83
N GLU A 51 3.25 17.22 -42.18
CA GLU A 51 2.57 16.02 -42.70
C GLU A 51 1.44 15.56 -41.76
N GLU A 52 0.42 14.89 -42.30
CA GLU A 52 -0.76 14.44 -41.52
C GLU A 52 -0.37 13.44 -40.43
N SER A 53 0.61 12.57 -40.70
CA SER A 53 1.22 11.64 -39.73
C SER A 53 1.83 12.35 -38.52
N CYS A 54 2.34 13.55 -38.74
CA CYS A 54 3.01 14.36 -37.74
C CYS A 54 2.01 15.15 -36.89
N ARG A 55 1.08 15.83 -37.57
CA ARG A 55 0.14 16.77 -36.95
C ARG A 55 -1.14 16.12 -36.44
N GLY A 56 -1.48 14.95 -36.97
CA GLY A 56 -2.76 14.27 -36.73
C GLY A 56 -3.85 14.71 -37.70
N THR A 57 -4.74 13.79 -38.06
CA THR A 57 -5.89 14.05 -38.96
C THR A 57 -6.80 15.16 -38.44
N ASP A 58 -6.91 15.33 -37.12
CA ASP A 58 -7.69 16.37 -36.48
C ASP A 58 -7.17 17.77 -36.82
N VAL A 59 -5.88 18.04 -36.59
CA VAL A 59 -5.24 19.32 -36.93
C VAL A 59 -5.19 19.49 -38.46
N TRP A 60 -4.93 18.40 -39.18
CA TRP A 60 -4.87 18.38 -40.63
C TRP A 60 -6.20 18.80 -41.27
N CYS A 61 -7.29 18.12 -40.92
CA CYS A 61 -8.60 18.44 -41.46
C CYS A 61 -9.19 19.73 -40.86
N SER A 62 -8.78 20.18 -39.67
CA SER A 62 -9.25 21.46 -39.11
C SER A 62 -8.56 22.70 -39.62
N THR A 63 -7.36 22.57 -40.19
CA THR A 63 -6.62 23.71 -40.72
C THR A 63 -6.82 23.79 -42.23
N ARG A 64 -7.44 24.89 -42.69
CA ARG A 64 -7.71 25.11 -44.13
C ARG A 64 -6.49 24.88 -45.02
N GLN A 65 -5.34 25.37 -44.60
CA GLN A 65 -4.10 25.21 -45.34
C GLN A 65 -3.75 23.75 -45.62
N PHE A 66 -4.02 22.84 -44.69
CA PHE A 66 -3.66 21.44 -44.86
C PHE A 66 -4.70 20.70 -45.72
N TYR A 67 -5.98 20.73 -45.36
CA TYR A 67 -6.96 19.95 -46.12
C TYR A 67 -7.24 20.49 -47.53
N HIS A 68 -7.22 21.81 -47.72
CA HIS A 68 -7.58 22.42 -48.99
C HIS A 68 -6.37 22.60 -49.90
N ASP A 69 -5.28 23.21 -49.38
CA ASP A 69 -4.15 23.60 -50.22
C ASP A 69 -3.16 22.44 -50.44
N ILE A 70 -3.04 21.49 -49.51
CA ILE A 70 -2.14 20.33 -49.63
C ILE A 70 -2.89 19.12 -50.19
N ASP A 71 -4.00 18.72 -49.56
CA ASP A 71 -4.71 17.50 -49.94
C ASP A 71 -5.75 17.69 -51.05
N GLY A 72 -6.15 18.94 -51.33
CA GLY A 72 -7.14 19.24 -52.38
C GLY A 72 -8.59 18.90 -52.02
N TYR A 73 -8.93 18.75 -50.74
CA TYR A 73 -10.33 18.60 -50.32
C TYR A 73 -11.07 19.93 -50.41
N GLU A 74 -12.23 19.92 -51.06
CA GLU A 74 -13.06 21.12 -51.24
C GLU A 74 -13.63 21.68 -49.93
N SER A 75 -13.67 20.85 -48.88
CA SER A 75 -14.16 21.24 -47.55
C SER A 75 -13.53 20.40 -46.44
N GLN A 76 -13.54 20.95 -45.23
CA GLN A 76 -13.16 20.23 -44.01
C GLN A 76 -14.02 18.96 -43.81
N ALA A 77 -15.31 19.01 -44.15
CA ALA A 77 -16.21 17.85 -44.06
C ALA A 77 -15.76 16.71 -44.98
N ALA A 78 -15.38 17.02 -46.22
CA ALA A 78 -14.86 16.04 -47.18
C ALA A 78 -13.54 15.42 -46.68
N CYS A 79 -12.68 16.23 -46.05
CA CYS A 79 -11.46 15.74 -45.43
C CYS A 79 -11.75 14.69 -44.34
N PHE A 80 -12.60 15.01 -43.37
CA PHE A 80 -12.94 14.07 -42.29
C PHE A 80 -13.68 12.82 -42.80
N ALA A 81 -14.61 12.98 -43.74
CA ALA A 81 -15.37 11.86 -44.30
C ALA A 81 -14.50 10.84 -45.06
N ALA A 82 -13.34 11.28 -45.57
CA ALA A 82 -12.40 10.41 -46.24
C ALA A 82 -11.61 9.50 -45.28
N ARG A 83 -11.54 9.81 -43.97
CA ARG A 83 -10.78 9.00 -43.01
C ARG A 83 -11.64 7.93 -42.34
N LEU A 84 -11.21 6.68 -42.48
CA LEU A 84 -11.74 5.47 -41.86
C LEU A 84 -10.93 5.18 -40.59
N GLY A 85 -11.54 5.40 -39.43
CA GLY A 85 -10.95 5.02 -38.15
C GLY A 85 -11.57 5.80 -37.00
N LYS A 86 -11.67 5.13 -35.84
CA LYS A 86 -11.95 5.80 -34.57
C LYS A 86 -10.65 5.98 -33.80
N THR A 87 -10.35 7.18 -33.34
CA THR A 87 -9.28 7.38 -32.36
C THR A 87 -9.78 7.22 -30.93
N PRO A 88 -8.92 6.77 -30.00
CA PRO A 88 -9.27 6.79 -28.59
C PRO A 88 -9.57 8.21 -28.12
N TRP A 89 -10.58 8.37 -27.26
CA TRP A 89 -10.83 9.61 -26.54
C TRP A 89 -9.60 10.05 -25.75
N ARG A 90 -9.29 11.34 -25.73
CA ARG A 90 -8.17 11.91 -24.97
C ARG A 90 -8.62 13.02 -24.06
N TYR A 91 -8.14 12.99 -22.83
CA TYR A 91 -8.29 14.09 -21.87
C TYR A 91 -7.11 15.06 -21.99
N ILE A 92 -7.32 16.27 -21.48
CA ILE A 92 -6.30 17.32 -21.45
C ILE A 92 -5.04 16.84 -20.70
N ASN A 93 -3.87 17.25 -21.15
CA ASN A 93 -2.57 16.96 -20.55
C ASN A 93 -1.67 18.19 -20.66
N SER A 94 -0.94 18.50 -19.60
CA SER A 94 0.03 19.59 -19.51
C SER A 94 1.37 19.31 -20.15
N ASP A 95 1.71 18.03 -20.34
CA ASP A 95 3.08 17.60 -20.65
C ASP A 95 3.44 17.74 -22.14
N CYS A 96 2.74 18.60 -22.88
CA CYS A 96 3.00 18.77 -24.30
C CYS A 96 2.61 20.17 -24.84
N ILE A 97 3.00 20.42 -26.09
CA ILE A 97 2.85 21.71 -26.75
C ILE A 97 1.37 21.93 -27.09
N ALA A 98 0.81 23.08 -26.69
CA ALA A 98 -0.57 23.47 -26.96
C ALA A 98 -0.96 23.26 -28.44
N TYR A 99 -2.27 23.11 -28.70
CA TYR A 99 -2.88 22.93 -30.03
C TYR A 99 -2.93 21.52 -30.61
N HIS A 100 -2.49 20.50 -29.87
CA HIS A 100 -2.63 19.10 -30.26
C HIS A 100 -3.67 18.38 -29.40
N GLU A 101 -4.43 17.43 -29.97
CA GLU A 101 -5.40 16.61 -29.21
C GLU A 101 -4.75 15.82 -28.06
N THR A 102 -3.46 15.48 -28.19
CA THR A 102 -2.68 14.86 -27.10
C THR A 102 -2.54 15.78 -25.87
N CYS A 103 -2.64 17.10 -26.05
CA CYS A 103 -2.47 18.10 -25.00
C CYS A 103 -3.80 18.71 -24.60
N ASP A 104 -4.57 19.20 -25.57
CA ASP A 104 -5.80 19.92 -25.26
C ASP A 104 -6.96 18.96 -24.95
N GLY A 105 -6.84 17.69 -25.35
CA GLY A 105 -7.90 16.69 -25.27
C GLY A 105 -8.93 16.81 -26.40
N THR A 106 -9.66 15.72 -26.64
CA THR A 106 -10.67 15.59 -27.70
C THR A 106 -11.73 16.67 -27.59
N ASP A 107 -12.23 16.94 -26.38
CA ASP A 107 -13.23 17.97 -26.12
C ASP A 107 -12.79 19.36 -26.57
N ALA A 108 -11.57 19.76 -26.26
CA ALA A 108 -11.08 21.09 -26.64
C ALA A 108 -10.82 21.19 -28.14
N VAL A 109 -10.23 20.16 -28.75
CA VAL A 109 -9.94 20.16 -30.19
C VAL A 109 -11.21 20.19 -31.02
N CYS A 110 -12.16 19.27 -30.77
CA CYS A 110 -13.41 19.25 -31.53
C CYS A 110 -14.25 20.51 -31.27
N SER A 111 -14.22 21.09 -30.07
CA SER A 111 -14.93 22.35 -29.77
C SER A 111 -14.44 23.57 -30.57
N ARG A 112 -13.23 23.53 -31.15
CA ARG A 112 -12.71 24.62 -32.01
C ARG A 112 -13.32 24.62 -33.42
N VAL A 113 -13.91 23.51 -33.85
CA VAL A 113 -14.56 23.42 -35.16
C VAL A 113 -15.83 24.27 -35.12
N GLU A 114 -15.90 25.32 -35.94
CA GLU A 114 -17.03 26.27 -35.92
C GLU A 114 -18.34 25.64 -36.43
N ASP A 115 -18.25 24.89 -37.54
CA ASP A 115 -19.41 24.23 -38.14
C ASP A 115 -19.90 23.05 -37.27
N ALA A 116 -21.18 23.07 -36.91
CA ALA A 116 -21.76 22.08 -36.01
C ALA A 116 -21.78 20.66 -36.60
N ALA A 117 -22.04 20.51 -37.90
CA ALA A 117 -22.09 19.20 -38.54
C ALA A 117 -20.70 18.57 -38.64
N ILE A 118 -19.68 19.38 -38.89
CA ILE A 118 -18.28 18.93 -38.90
C ILE A 118 -17.82 18.60 -37.49
N ARG A 119 -18.17 19.44 -36.50
CA ARG A 119 -17.85 19.19 -35.09
C ARG A 119 -18.44 17.87 -34.60
N ASP A 120 -19.67 17.54 -35.02
CA ASP A 120 -20.27 16.23 -34.75
C ASP A 120 -19.47 15.08 -35.35
N HIS A 121 -18.99 15.23 -36.59
CA HIS A 121 -18.11 14.23 -37.21
C HIS A 121 -16.77 14.10 -36.47
N CYS A 122 -16.23 15.20 -35.93
CA CYS A 122 -15.04 15.16 -35.09
C CYS A 122 -15.27 14.27 -33.86
N TYR A 123 -16.37 14.46 -33.12
CA TYR A 123 -16.68 13.58 -31.98
C TYR A 123 -16.99 12.13 -32.41
N ALA A 124 -17.76 11.93 -33.49
CA ALA A 124 -18.13 10.60 -33.97
C ALA A 124 -16.96 9.77 -34.50
N SER A 125 -15.86 10.42 -34.89
CA SER A 125 -14.59 9.78 -35.28
C SER A 125 -13.71 9.40 -34.09
N ARG A 126 -14.20 9.52 -32.85
CA ARG A 126 -13.55 8.95 -31.66
C ARG A 126 -14.31 7.73 -31.15
N SER A 127 -13.63 6.91 -30.34
CA SER A 127 -14.31 6.01 -29.41
C SER A 127 -15.13 6.85 -28.42
N GLU A 128 -16.14 6.26 -27.81
CA GLU A 128 -16.81 6.90 -26.68
C GLU A 128 -15.77 7.21 -25.60
N GLY A 129 -15.89 8.38 -24.96
CA GLY A 129 -15.08 8.75 -23.80
C GLY A 129 -15.56 7.99 -22.57
N GLU A 130 -14.65 7.64 -21.67
CA GLU A 130 -15.04 6.99 -20.42
C GLU A 130 -15.97 7.91 -19.63
N TRP A 131 -16.99 7.33 -18.99
CA TRP A 131 -17.79 8.07 -18.01
C TRP A 131 -16.97 8.23 -16.73
N LEU A 132 -16.72 9.47 -16.34
CA LEU A 132 -15.85 9.79 -15.21
C LEU A 132 -16.65 10.36 -14.04
N PRO A 133 -16.42 9.86 -12.81
CA PRO A 133 -16.91 10.54 -11.63
C PRO A 133 -16.15 11.85 -11.40
N LYS A 134 -16.71 12.68 -10.51
CA LYS A 134 -16.00 13.84 -9.98
C LYS A 134 -14.64 13.44 -9.44
N TYR A 135 -13.63 14.23 -9.79
CA TYR A 135 -12.26 14.05 -9.35
C TYR A 135 -11.71 12.65 -9.68
N ALA A 136 -11.97 12.15 -10.88
CA ALA A 136 -11.34 10.95 -11.39
C ALA A 136 -9.81 11.10 -11.42
N SER A 137 -9.11 9.96 -11.48
CA SER A 137 -7.65 9.90 -11.57
C SER A 137 -7.13 10.71 -12.76
N GLY A 138 -6.02 11.43 -12.56
CA GLY A 138 -5.40 12.24 -13.60
C GLY A 138 -5.98 13.66 -13.76
N CYS A 139 -6.92 14.08 -12.90
CA CYS A 139 -7.30 15.50 -12.82
C CYS A 139 -6.07 16.37 -12.50
N LEU A 140 -5.71 17.28 -13.42
CA LEU A 140 -4.46 18.05 -13.34
C LEU A 140 -4.46 19.06 -12.19
N ALA A 141 -5.61 19.68 -11.94
CA ALA A 141 -5.82 20.53 -10.78
C ALA A 141 -7.29 20.52 -10.38
N ALA A 142 -7.54 20.36 -9.08
CA ALA A 142 -8.86 20.52 -8.51
C ALA A 142 -9.39 21.94 -8.84
N GLY A 143 -10.47 22.04 -9.61
CA GLY A 143 -11.05 23.32 -10.04
C GLY A 143 -10.65 23.79 -11.45
N MET A 144 -10.06 22.93 -12.28
CA MET A 144 -10.07 23.15 -13.73
C MET A 144 -11.48 22.86 -14.25
N ASP A 145 -12.28 23.91 -14.42
CA ASP A 145 -13.70 23.81 -14.80
C ASP A 145 -13.93 23.27 -16.23
N ASP A 146 -12.85 23.06 -16.98
CA ASP A 146 -12.86 22.53 -18.34
C ASP A 146 -12.26 21.12 -18.46
N ASP A 147 -11.85 20.50 -17.35
CA ASP A 147 -11.37 19.11 -17.32
C ASP A 147 -12.47 18.18 -16.77
N GLU A 148 -12.97 17.30 -17.63
CA GLU A 148 -13.99 16.32 -17.29
C GLU A 148 -13.59 15.42 -16.12
N ARG A 149 -12.29 15.09 -15.98
CA ARG A 149 -11.80 14.29 -14.85
C ARG A 149 -11.99 15.02 -13.53
N CYS A 150 -11.93 16.35 -13.53
CA CYS A 150 -12.07 17.14 -12.33
C CYS A 150 -13.55 17.34 -11.95
N MET A 151 -14.41 17.63 -12.92
CA MET A 151 -15.83 17.95 -12.69
C MET A 151 -16.77 16.75 -12.72
N GLY A 152 -16.34 15.64 -13.30
CA GLY A 152 -17.19 14.49 -13.63
C GLY A 152 -18.04 14.72 -14.87
N THR A 153 -18.32 13.65 -15.60
CA THR A 153 -18.99 13.66 -16.91
C THR A 153 -20.35 14.35 -16.89
N GLU A 154 -21.15 14.16 -15.83
CA GLU A 154 -22.48 14.76 -15.75
C GLU A 154 -22.42 16.30 -15.68
N ASP A 155 -21.63 16.86 -14.76
CA ASP A 155 -21.50 18.32 -14.62
C ASP A 155 -20.75 18.92 -15.80
N PHE A 156 -19.77 18.21 -16.33
CA PHE A 156 -19.06 18.60 -17.55
C PHE A 156 -20.04 18.76 -18.71
N CYS A 157 -20.88 17.76 -19.01
CA CYS A 157 -21.85 17.85 -20.09
C CYS A 157 -22.96 18.89 -19.86
N ARG A 158 -23.26 19.25 -18.61
CA ARG A 158 -24.21 20.32 -18.25
C ARG A 158 -23.61 21.71 -18.34
N ALA A 159 -22.29 21.85 -18.42
CA ALA A 159 -21.64 23.15 -18.51
C ALA A 159 -22.01 23.88 -19.81
N GLU A 160 -22.20 25.21 -19.72
CA GLU A 160 -22.63 26.03 -20.87
C GLU A 160 -21.69 25.90 -22.08
N ALA A 161 -20.37 25.86 -21.83
CA ALA A 161 -19.36 25.67 -22.87
C ALA A 161 -19.55 24.33 -23.61
N ARG A 162 -19.94 23.27 -22.90
CA ARG A 162 -20.17 21.94 -23.48
C ARG A 162 -21.51 21.84 -24.17
N ILE A 163 -22.56 22.45 -23.63
CA ILE A 163 -23.84 22.59 -24.34
C ILE A 163 -23.64 23.36 -25.65
N LYS A 164 -22.83 24.43 -25.65
CA LYS A 164 -22.50 25.17 -26.88
C LYS A 164 -21.74 24.30 -27.90
N SER A 165 -20.82 23.45 -27.44
CA SER A 165 -20.03 22.57 -28.30
C SER A 165 -20.87 21.41 -28.85
N TYR A 166 -21.52 20.63 -28.00
CA TYR A 166 -22.28 19.45 -28.41
C TYR A 166 -23.69 19.78 -28.92
N GLY A 167 -24.27 20.91 -28.51
CA GLY A 167 -25.64 21.32 -28.82
C GLY A 167 -26.65 20.95 -27.73
N SER A 168 -26.39 19.92 -26.93
CA SER A 168 -27.17 19.59 -25.73
C SER A 168 -26.38 18.71 -24.76
N THR A 169 -26.85 18.62 -23.51
CA THR A 169 -26.29 17.73 -22.49
C THR A 169 -26.41 16.26 -22.91
N GLU A 170 -27.56 15.86 -23.45
CA GLU A 170 -27.84 14.48 -23.86
C GLU A 170 -26.90 14.04 -24.99
N LYS A 171 -26.59 14.95 -25.92
CA LYS A 171 -25.66 14.65 -27.01
C LYS A 171 -24.22 14.52 -26.52
N CYS A 172 -23.81 15.34 -25.55
CA CYS A 172 -22.51 15.17 -24.88
C CYS A 172 -22.42 13.79 -24.20
N LEU A 173 -23.44 13.42 -23.43
CA LEU A 173 -23.50 12.10 -22.76
C LEU A 173 -23.56 10.93 -23.75
N ALA A 174 -24.13 11.12 -24.95
CA ALA A 174 -24.15 10.09 -25.99
C ALA A 174 -22.77 9.78 -26.60
N TYR A 175 -21.78 10.68 -26.42
CA TYR A 175 -20.37 10.43 -26.77
C TYR A 175 -19.56 9.87 -25.62
N ARG A 176 -20.21 9.47 -24.53
CA ARG A 176 -19.59 8.83 -23.39
C ARG A 176 -20.11 7.42 -23.25
N GLU A 177 -19.28 6.58 -22.66
CA GLU A 177 -19.70 5.28 -22.20
C GLU A 177 -20.84 5.44 -21.18
N LYS A 178 -21.62 4.39 -20.99
CA LYS A 178 -22.70 4.42 -20.01
C LYS A 178 -22.11 4.52 -18.60
N ALA A 179 -22.71 5.37 -17.77
CA ALA A 179 -22.35 5.46 -16.36
C ALA A 179 -22.38 4.06 -15.71
N PRO A 180 -21.30 3.65 -15.02
CA PRO A 180 -21.28 2.35 -14.35
C PRO A 180 -22.31 2.33 -13.22
N GLU A 181 -22.96 1.18 -12.99
CA GLU A 181 -23.93 1.02 -11.89
C GLU A 181 -23.32 1.30 -10.51
N LYS A 182 -22.02 1.04 -10.37
CA LYS A 182 -21.23 1.32 -9.17
C LYS A 182 -20.00 2.11 -9.57
N ILE A 183 -20.01 3.39 -9.24
CA ILE A 183 -18.85 4.26 -9.39
C ILE A 183 -17.79 3.81 -8.38
N LYS A 184 -16.65 3.31 -8.88
CA LYS A 184 -15.50 3.03 -8.03
C LYS A 184 -14.89 4.35 -7.58
N LYS A 185 -14.88 4.59 -6.26
CA LYS A 185 -14.17 5.74 -5.70
C LYS A 185 -12.66 5.58 -5.97
N PRO A 186 -11.96 6.63 -6.40
CA PRO A 186 -10.50 6.58 -6.50
C PRO A 186 -9.85 6.48 -5.12
N GLU A 187 -8.61 6.01 -5.09
CA GLU A 187 -7.85 5.82 -3.85
C GLU A 187 -7.50 7.16 -3.20
N PHE A 188 -7.40 7.15 -1.87
CA PHE A 188 -6.89 8.29 -1.11
C PHE A 188 -5.35 8.26 -1.12
N LEU A 189 -4.74 9.27 -1.71
CA LEU A 189 -3.31 9.32 -1.93
C LEU A 189 -2.61 10.14 -0.85
N VAL A 190 -1.51 9.59 -0.32
CA VAL A 190 -0.57 10.31 0.55
C VAL A 190 0.36 11.15 -0.33
N GLU A 191 0.82 12.29 0.19
CA GLU A 191 1.77 13.17 -0.52
C GLU A 191 3.04 12.39 -0.91
N ASN A 192 3.40 12.43 -2.18
CA ASN A 192 4.60 11.76 -2.69
C ASN A 192 5.42 12.72 -3.56
N PRO A 193 6.40 13.42 -2.95
CA PRO A 193 7.25 14.39 -3.66
C PRO A 193 8.01 13.80 -4.85
N LEU A 194 8.27 12.49 -4.86
CA LEU A 194 8.97 11.80 -5.95
C LEU A 194 8.10 11.63 -7.20
N ARG A 195 6.78 11.86 -7.10
CA ARG A 195 5.85 11.85 -8.24
C ARG A 195 5.60 13.24 -8.81
N CYS A 196 6.22 14.28 -8.27
CA CYS A 196 6.02 15.68 -8.65
C CYS A 196 6.84 16.11 -9.88
N PHE A 197 6.87 15.30 -10.93
CA PHE A 197 7.48 15.68 -12.21
C PHE A 197 6.40 16.26 -13.12
N GLY A 198 6.51 17.56 -13.46
CA GLY A 198 5.53 18.25 -14.30
C GLY A 198 4.37 18.83 -13.48
N ASP A 199 3.15 18.50 -13.88
CA ASP A 199 1.94 19.04 -13.26
C ASP A 199 1.73 18.54 -11.83
N ALA A 200 1.09 19.40 -11.04
CA ALA A 200 0.95 19.19 -9.60
C ALA A 200 -0.28 18.32 -9.26
N THR A 201 -0.29 17.11 -9.83
CA THR A 201 -1.36 16.11 -9.73
C THR A 201 -1.60 15.65 -8.28
N GLU A 202 -2.72 14.97 -8.06
CA GLU A 202 -3.04 14.36 -6.77
C GLU A 202 -2.00 13.32 -6.33
N GLU A 203 -1.42 12.55 -7.26
CA GLU A 203 -0.35 11.58 -6.96
C GLU A 203 0.89 12.23 -6.36
N CYS A 204 1.22 13.44 -6.83
CA CYS A 204 2.31 14.24 -6.29
C CYS A 204 1.94 14.85 -4.93
N ARG A 205 0.78 15.53 -4.86
CA ARG A 205 0.43 16.37 -3.70
C ARG A 205 -0.22 15.60 -2.55
N GLY A 206 -0.79 14.44 -2.81
CA GLY A 206 -1.72 13.75 -1.94
C GLY A 206 -3.11 14.39 -1.94
N THR A 207 -4.13 13.58 -1.66
CA THR A 207 -5.55 13.94 -1.69
C THR A 207 -5.87 15.18 -0.86
N GLU A 208 -5.38 15.25 0.38
CA GLU A 208 -5.73 16.35 1.28
C GLU A 208 -5.26 17.70 0.74
N LYS A 209 -4.03 17.76 0.23
CA LYS A 209 -3.44 18.98 -0.32
C LYS A 209 -4.01 19.31 -1.68
N PHE A 210 -4.31 18.29 -2.48
CA PHE A 210 -5.00 18.43 -3.77
C PHE A 210 -6.40 19.04 -3.60
N CYS A 211 -7.23 18.46 -2.74
CA CYS A 211 -8.59 18.95 -2.47
C CYS A 211 -8.58 20.33 -1.79
N PHE A 212 -7.61 20.60 -0.91
CA PHE A 212 -7.52 21.88 -0.19
C PHE A 212 -7.07 23.06 -1.08
N ASN A 213 -6.22 22.81 -2.08
CA ASN A 213 -5.63 23.87 -2.92
C ASN A 213 -6.54 24.32 -4.07
N LYS A 214 -7.82 23.96 -4.07
CA LYS A 214 -8.77 24.51 -5.04
C LYS A 214 -8.80 26.04 -4.97
N PRO A 215 -8.70 26.76 -6.11
CA PRO A 215 -9.10 28.15 -6.12
C PRO A 215 -10.59 28.19 -5.72
N HIS A 216 -10.88 28.68 -4.51
CA HIS A 216 -12.22 28.69 -3.93
C HIS A 216 -13.16 29.55 -4.79
N GLN A 217 -13.83 28.95 -5.77
CA GLN A 217 -14.84 29.65 -6.59
C GLN A 217 -16.20 29.83 -5.89
N GLY A 218 -16.38 29.40 -4.63
CA GLY A 218 -17.52 29.92 -3.87
C GLY A 218 -17.90 29.23 -2.56
N ASN A 219 -17.61 27.95 -2.36
CA ASN A 219 -18.25 27.18 -1.26
C ASN A 219 -17.32 26.77 -0.10
N GLY A 220 -16.13 27.35 -0.01
CA GLY A 220 -15.24 27.18 1.14
C GLY A 220 -14.91 25.71 1.45
N ASN A 221 -15.03 25.30 2.72
CA ASN A 221 -14.69 23.95 3.19
C ASN A 221 -15.58 22.84 2.62
N LYS A 222 -16.79 23.15 2.11
CA LYS A 222 -17.71 22.13 1.60
C LYS A 222 -17.14 21.41 0.37
N ASP A 223 -16.61 22.18 -0.59
CA ASP A 223 -16.04 21.59 -1.82
C ASP A 223 -14.78 20.76 -1.55
N VAL A 224 -14.05 21.09 -0.48
CA VAL A 224 -12.88 20.33 -0.01
C VAL A 224 -13.32 18.99 0.56
N LEU A 225 -14.37 18.99 1.38
CA LEU A 225 -14.94 17.78 1.97
C LEU A 225 -15.59 16.89 0.92
N ASP A 226 -16.37 17.44 -0.01
CA ASP A 226 -16.97 16.68 -1.12
C ASP A 226 -15.88 16.01 -1.98
N CYS A 227 -14.73 16.69 -2.16
CA CYS A 227 -13.56 16.12 -2.82
C CYS A 227 -12.94 14.96 -2.02
N ILE A 228 -12.74 15.11 -0.71
CA ILE A 228 -12.18 14.06 0.14
C ILE A 228 -13.12 12.85 0.23
N GLU A 229 -14.42 13.07 0.44
CA GLU A 229 -15.44 12.03 0.59
C GLU A 229 -15.70 11.25 -0.70
N SER A 230 -15.28 11.80 -1.85
CA SER A 230 -15.29 11.09 -3.13
C SER A 230 -14.22 10.00 -3.22
N ARG A 231 -13.25 9.95 -2.29
CA ARG A 231 -12.23 8.90 -2.21
C ARG A 231 -12.66 7.69 -1.40
N ILE A 232 -11.97 6.58 -1.61
CA ILE A 232 -11.97 5.47 -0.64
C ILE A 232 -11.46 6.02 0.69
N ASN A 233 -12.14 5.68 1.78
CA ASN A 233 -11.75 6.14 3.10
C ASN A 233 -10.36 5.58 3.45
N PRO A 234 -9.38 6.41 3.85
CA PRO A 234 -8.06 5.90 4.23
C PRO A 234 -8.11 5.17 5.57
N LEU A 235 -7.11 4.34 5.85
CA LEU A 235 -7.05 3.55 7.09
C LEU A 235 -6.89 4.42 8.34
N LEU A 236 -7.51 3.97 9.44
CA LEU A 236 -7.28 4.50 10.78
C LEU A 236 -6.00 3.93 11.36
N TYR A 237 -4.95 4.75 11.43
CA TYR A 237 -3.66 4.33 11.92
C TYR A 237 -3.55 4.41 13.44
N ALA A 238 -3.02 3.34 14.02
CA ALA A 238 -2.43 3.36 15.34
C ALA A 238 -1.18 4.26 15.36
N PRO A 239 -0.82 4.87 16.50
CA PRO A 239 0.53 5.39 16.70
C PRO A 239 1.58 4.30 16.42
N ASP A 240 2.71 4.72 15.84
CA ASP A 240 3.82 3.86 15.46
C ASP A 240 3.45 2.74 14.47
N SER A 241 2.46 2.94 13.58
CA SER A 241 2.06 1.92 12.59
C SER A 241 3.27 1.38 11.80
N PRO A 242 3.29 0.10 11.39
CA PRO A 242 4.35 -0.45 10.54
C PRO A 242 4.50 0.26 9.18
N ASP A 243 3.47 0.99 8.74
CA ASP A 243 3.50 1.83 7.54
C ASP A 243 4.12 3.22 7.78
N CYS A 244 4.65 3.47 8.98
CA CYS A 244 5.46 4.64 9.28
C CYS A 244 6.83 4.53 8.58
N THR A 245 6.94 5.16 7.41
CA THR A 245 8.18 5.19 6.59
C THR A 245 9.04 6.45 6.77
N ASP A 246 8.48 7.50 7.37
CA ASP A 246 9.10 8.83 7.37
C ASP A 246 9.63 9.21 8.77
N PHE A 247 10.21 10.41 8.90
CA PHE A 247 10.76 10.99 10.14
C PHE A 247 9.71 11.31 11.24
N GLY A 248 8.67 10.49 11.39
CA GLY A 248 7.72 10.57 12.50
C GLY A 248 6.57 11.56 12.29
N PHE A 249 6.41 12.14 11.10
CA PHE A 249 5.35 13.14 10.85
C PHE A 249 4.15 12.61 10.09
N SER A 250 4.22 11.42 9.47
CA SER A 250 3.08 10.87 8.72
C SER A 250 1.97 10.40 9.67
N GLU A 251 0.73 10.32 9.15
CA GLU A 251 -0.42 9.81 9.92
C GLU A 251 -0.14 8.42 10.52
N ALA A 252 0.52 7.55 9.75
CA ALA A 252 0.94 6.22 10.20
C ALA A 252 1.91 6.29 11.40
N CYS A 253 2.80 7.28 11.45
CA CYS A 253 3.74 7.43 12.57
C CYS A 253 3.07 7.98 13.84
N VAL A 254 2.31 9.07 13.71
CA VAL A 254 1.73 9.75 14.88
C VAL A 254 0.41 9.14 15.34
N GLY A 255 -0.23 8.34 14.49
CA GLY A 255 -1.58 7.82 14.65
C GLY A 255 -2.66 8.83 14.23
N THR A 256 -3.76 8.31 13.67
CA THR A 256 -4.89 9.10 13.15
C THR A 256 -5.42 10.10 14.18
N SER A 257 -5.50 9.73 15.45
CA SER A 257 -6.07 10.61 16.49
C SER A 257 -5.23 11.88 16.73
N VAL A 258 -3.91 11.76 16.72
CA VAL A 258 -3.01 12.92 16.83
C VAL A 258 -2.96 13.68 15.51
N TRP A 259 -2.96 12.97 14.39
CA TRP A 259 -2.99 13.56 13.05
C TRP A 259 -4.22 14.44 12.82
N CYS A 260 -5.42 13.92 13.10
CA CYS A 260 -6.69 14.63 12.97
C CYS A 260 -6.84 15.80 13.95
N ALA A 261 -6.17 15.74 15.11
CA ALA A 261 -6.12 16.86 16.05
C ALA A 261 -5.24 18.03 15.55
N ASN A 262 -4.45 17.85 14.49
CA ASN A 262 -3.62 18.91 13.92
C ASN A 262 -4.47 20.07 13.39
N LYS A 263 -4.12 21.31 13.75
CA LYS A 263 -4.84 22.52 13.33
C LYS A 263 -5.06 22.62 11.82
N LYS A 264 -4.11 22.14 11.00
CA LYS A 264 -4.25 22.13 9.53
C LYS A 264 -5.34 21.16 9.08
N ARG A 265 -5.44 19.99 9.73
CA ARG A 265 -6.48 18.98 9.43
C ARG A 265 -7.84 19.43 9.94
N VAL A 266 -7.92 20.00 11.14
CA VAL A 266 -9.16 20.63 11.63
C VAL A 266 -9.65 21.72 10.66
N LYS A 267 -8.76 22.49 10.01
CA LYS A 267 -9.16 23.46 8.97
C LYS A 267 -9.78 22.78 7.74
N ILE A 268 -9.27 21.62 7.33
CA ILE A 268 -9.76 20.83 6.18
C ILE A 268 -11.09 20.14 6.51
N TYR A 269 -11.12 19.39 7.62
CA TYR A 269 -12.23 18.51 7.98
C TYR A 269 -13.31 19.19 8.83
N GLY A 270 -13.03 20.38 9.37
CA GLY A 270 -13.91 21.11 10.29
C GLY A 270 -13.74 20.70 11.75
N THR A 271 -13.69 19.40 12.04
CA THR A 271 -13.46 18.87 13.40
C THR A 271 -12.49 17.69 13.38
N LYS A 272 -11.97 17.32 14.56
CA LYS A 272 -11.13 16.13 14.72
C LYS A 272 -11.95 14.87 14.46
N GLU A 273 -13.15 14.80 15.02
CA GLU A 273 -14.03 13.63 15.01
C GLU A 273 -14.43 13.29 13.57
N ARG A 274 -14.76 14.30 12.74
CA ARG A 274 -15.08 14.06 11.33
C ARG A 274 -13.89 13.52 10.53
N CYS A 275 -12.68 13.95 10.87
CA CYS A 275 -11.47 13.40 10.25
C CYS A 275 -11.27 11.92 10.60
N GLU A 276 -11.53 11.54 11.87
CA GLU A 276 -11.47 10.14 12.34
C GLU A 276 -12.60 9.28 11.74
N ASP A 277 -13.83 9.79 11.66
CA ASP A 277 -15.00 9.09 11.11
C ASP A 277 -14.87 8.80 9.60
N LEU A 278 -14.05 9.59 8.89
CA LEU A 278 -13.71 9.35 7.49
C LEU A 278 -12.61 8.30 7.29
N ARG A 279 -12.08 7.73 8.38
CA ARG A 279 -11.13 6.62 8.29
C ARG A 279 -11.86 5.30 8.35
N GLU A 280 -11.43 4.35 7.53
CA GLU A 280 -11.85 2.96 7.74
C GLU A 280 -11.15 2.44 8.99
N PRO A 281 -11.86 1.81 9.94
CA PRO A 281 -11.21 1.15 11.04
C PRO A 281 -10.17 0.19 10.45
N ALA A 282 -8.93 0.26 10.94
CA ALA A 282 -7.97 -0.78 10.61
C ALA A 282 -8.58 -2.13 10.95
N SER A 283 -8.28 -3.15 10.15
CA SER A 283 -8.64 -4.53 10.48
C SER A 283 -8.34 -4.79 11.95
N ASP A 284 -9.27 -5.45 12.66
CA ASP A 284 -9.03 -5.91 14.05
C ASP A 284 -7.87 -6.93 14.12
N GLU A 285 -7.39 -7.40 12.95
CA GLU A 285 -6.21 -8.23 12.84
C GLU A 285 -4.95 -7.47 13.25
N PRO A 286 -4.15 -8.03 14.19
CA PRO A 286 -2.87 -7.46 14.55
C PRO A 286 -1.96 -7.32 13.33
N SER A 287 -1.22 -6.22 13.26
CA SER A 287 -0.27 -6.00 12.17
C SER A 287 0.89 -6.99 12.24
N ARG A 288 1.47 -7.32 11.08
CA ARG A 288 2.57 -8.27 10.99
C ARG A 288 3.75 -7.94 11.91
N TRP A 289 4.34 -8.97 12.53
CA TRP A 289 5.60 -8.83 13.26
C TRP A 289 6.80 -8.76 12.31
N PHE A 290 7.69 -7.78 12.51
CA PHE A 290 8.93 -7.60 11.76
C PHE A 290 10.15 -7.93 12.63
N ALA A 291 10.97 -8.88 12.18
CA ALA A 291 12.29 -9.13 12.75
C ALA A 291 13.28 -8.04 12.29
N PRO A 292 14.28 -7.68 13.11
CA PRO A 292 15.30 -6.70 12.71
C PRO A 292 16.07 -7.14 11.46
N GLY A 293 16.42 -6.19 10.59
CA GLY A 293 17.36 -6.40 9.47
C GLY A 293 16.75 -6.85 8.15
N GLN A 294 15.44 -6.70 7.94
CA GLN A 294 14.85 -6.88 6.62
C GLN A 294 15.04 -5.59 5.80
N GLU A 295 16.05 -5.58 4.92
CA GLU A 295 16.14 -4.65 3.78
C GLU A 295 16.20 -3.14 4.13
N CYS A 296 16.90 -2.77 5.19
CA CYS A 296 17.18 -1.35 5.48
C CYS A 296 18.06 -0.74 4.37
N ARG A 297 17.70 0.46 3.90
CA ARG A 297 18.51 1.18 2.92
C ARG A 297 19.80 1.74 3.54
N ASP A 298 19.73 2.15 4.81
CA ASP A 298 20.84 2.63 5.63
C ASP A 298 20.48 2.61 7.14
N GLU A 299 21.43 2.95 8.02
CA GLU A 299 21.22 3.02 9.47
C GLU A 299 20.31 4.17 9.93
N ALA A 300 19.92 5.08 9.02
CA ALA A 300 19.04 6.20 9.33
C ALA A 300 17.55 5.81 9.26
N ASP A 301 17.23 4.69 8.61
CA ASP A 301 15.87 4.18 8.53
C ASP A 301 15.39 3.65 9.89
N GLN A 302 14.48 4.40 10.53
CA GLN A 302 13.85 4.04 11.80
C GLN A 302 12.46 3.41 11.63
N SER A 303 12.15 2.95 10.42
CA SER A 303 10.91 2.20 10.16
C SER A 303 10.91 0.88 10.92
N GLU A 304 9.72 0.42 11.32
CA GLU A 304 9.54 -0.84 12.03
C GLU A 304 10.07 -2.03 11.21
N ARG A 305 9.96 -1.97 9.89
CA ARG A 305 10.49 -2.99 8.97
C ARG A 305 12.02 -3.10 9.07
N CYS A 306 12.69 -1.97 9.23
CA CYS A 306 14.14 -1.94 9.32
C CYS A 306 14.64 -2.36 10.72
N ILE A 307 14.19 -1.66 11.76
CA ILE A 307 14.72 -1.85 13.12
C ILE A 307 14.08 -3.03 13.88
N GLY A 308 12.97 -3.56 13.35
CA GLY A 308 12.17 -4.62 13.96
C GLY A 308 11.11 -4.12 14.93
N THR A 309 9.99 -4.85 15.02
CA THR A 309 8.86 -4.58 15.92
C THR A 309 9.28 -4.49 17.38
N GLU A 310 10.13 -5.41 17.83
CA GLU A 310 10.60 -5.44 19.22
C GLU A 310 11.28 -4.15 19.62
N ARG A 311 12.27 -3.71 18.84
CA ARG A 311 13.02 -2.50 19.10
C ARG A 311 12.13 -1.26 18.94
N LYS A 312 11.25 -1.25 17.94
CA LYS A 312 10.29 -0.15 17.72
C LYS A 312 9.39 0.04 18.94
N CYS A 313 8.73 -1.03 19.40
CA CYS A 313 7.83 -0.96 20.54
C CYS A 313 8.55 -0.69 21.86
N GLN A 314 9.73 -1.27 22.10
CA GLN A 314 10.45 -1.09 23.37
C GLN A 314 11.11 0.29 23.53
N LEU A 315 11.70 0.82 22.45
CA LEU A 315 12.54 2.03 22.55
C LEU A 315 11.85 3.29 22.05
N PHE A 316 10.97 3.18 21.06
CA PHE A 316 10.42 4.34 20.36
C PHE A 316 8.96 4.60 20.70
N SER A 317 8.22 3.59 21.16
CA SER A 317 6.84 3.79 21.58
C SER A 317 6.74 4.33 22.99
N SER A 318 5.89 5.32 23.20
CA SER A 318 5.55 5.83 24.54
C SER A 318 4.65 4.87 25.33
N ALA A 319 4.02 3.89 24.65
CA ALA A 319 3.19 2.85 25.24
C ALA A 319 3.55 1.46 24.67
N PRO A 320 4.68 0.85 25.10
CA PRO A 320 5.17 -0.42 24.55
C PRO A 320 4.14 -1.55 24.58
N ASP A 321 3.32 -1.63 25.64
CA ASP A 321 2.26 -2.64 25.79
C ASP A 321 1.16 -2.51 24.73
N ASP A 322 0.71 -1.29 24.47
CA ASP A 322 -0.28 -1.02 23.42
C ASP A 322 0.34 -1.23 22.04
N CYS A 323 1.63 -0.92 21.89
CA CYS A 323 2.37 -1.20 20.68
C CYS A 323 2.34 -2.70 20.39
N PHE A 324 2.88 -3.55 21.28
CA PHE A 324 2.90 -4.99 21.08
C PHE A 324 1.52 -5.63 20.87
N ARG A 325 0.49 -5.17 21.58
CA ARG A 325 -0.87 -5.73 21.44
C ARG A 325 -1.46 -5.59 20.04
N ARG A 326 -1.05 -4.55 19.30
CA ARG A 326 -1.51 -4.30 17.93
C ARG A 326 -0.69 -5.06 16.88
N ARG A 327 0.28 -5.89 17.30
CA ARG A 327 1.09 -6.70 16.40
C ARG A 327 0.83 -8.17 16.63
N GLU A 328 1.11 -8.96 15.61
CA GLU A 328 1.23 -10.40 15.75
C GLU A 328 2.21 -10.73 16.87
N THR A 329 1.93 -11.84 17.55
CA THR A 329 2.83 -12.35 18.58
C THR A 329 4.17 -12.70 17.96
N ALA A 330 5.26 -12.30 18.61
CA ALA A 330 6.60 -12.63 18.13
C ALA A 330 6.76 -14.16 18.00
N PRO A 331 7.40 -14.66 16.94
CA PRO A 331 7.61 -16.10 16.80
C PRO A 331 8.56 -16.62 17.89
N PHE A 332 8.26 -17.80 18.44
CA PHE A 332 9.21 -18.51 19.30
C PHE A 332 10.24 -19.24 18.43
N LEU A 333 11.49 -18.81 18.49
CA LEU A 333 12.58 -19.32 17.65
C LEU A 333 13.35 -20.41 18.39
N LEU A 334 13.61 -21.52 17.70
CA LEU A 334 14.50 -22.56 18.21
C LEU A 334 15.97 -22.16 17.97
N ALA A 335 16.84 -22.57 18.89
CA ALA A 335 18.27 -22.37 18.75
C ALA A 335 18.80 -23.08 17.50
N LYS A 336 19.63 -22.39 16.72
CA LYS A 336 20.31 -23.01 15.58
C LYS A 336 21.46 -23.91 16.07
N PRO A 337 21.81 -24.96 15.32
CA PRO A 337 23.01 -25.77 15.58
C PRO A 337 24.28 -24.92 15.64
N SER A 338 25.23 -25.37 16.48
CA SER A 338 26.53 -24.69 16.62
C SER A 338 27.26 -24.63 15.27
N GLY A 339 27.65 -23.43 14.85
CA GLY A 339 28.38 -23.18 13.60
C GLY A 339 27.53 -22.69 12.43
N GLU A 340 26.19 -22.69 12.54
CA GLU A 340 25.31 -22.17 11.47
C GLU A 340 25.10 -20.65 11.54
N CYS A 341 25.41 -20.01 12.66
CA CYS A 341 25.31 -18.56 12.80
C CYS A 341 26.64 -17.89 12.52
N SER A 342 26.59 -16.73 11.87
CA SER A 342 27.74 -15.86 11.79
C SER A 342 28.14 -15.33 13.18
N GLN A 343 29.39 -14.93 13.35
CA GLN A 343 29.86 -14.34 14.62
C GLN A 343 29.07 -13.07 14.98
N ALA A 344 28.66 -12.29 13.99
CA ALA A 344 27.83 -11.09 14.18
C ALA A 344 26.42 -11.43 14.70
N GLU A 345 25.83 -12.55 14.24
CA GLU A 345 24.51 -13.00 14.66
C GLU A 345 24.52 -13.90 15.90
N SER A 346 25.69 -14.23 16.45
CA SER A 346 25.82 -15.12 17.60
C SER A 346 25.03 -14.68 18.85
N LYS A 347 24.64 -13.40 18.90
CA LYS A 347 23.81 -12.79 19.96
C LYS A 347 22.35 -12.55 19.56
N ALA A 348 22.00 -12.79 18.30
CA ALA A 348 20.65 -12.61 17.81
C ALA A 348 19.75 -13.75 18.32
N GLU A 349 18.48 -13.45 18.60
CA GLU A 349 17.49 -14.46 19.00
C GLU A 349 17.34 -15.55 17.94
N SER A 350 17.40 -15.17 16.65
CA SER A 350 17.37 -16.09 15.52
C SER A 350 18.50 -17.11 15.50
N CYS A 351 19.59 -16.86 16.23
CA CYS A 351 20.69 -17.80 16.42
C CYS A 351 20.56 -18.58 17.72
N GLN A 352 20.42 -17.87 18.85
CA GLN A 352 20.45 -18.46 20.19
C GLN A 352 19.16 -19.21 20.55
N GLY A 353 18.06 -18.91 19.87
CA GLY A 353 16.71 -19.32 20.22
C GLY A 353 16.10 -18.45 21.31
N THR A 354 14.77 -18.33 21.31
CA THR A 354 14.00 -17.50 22.24
C THR A 354 14.25 -17.85 23.70
N ASP A 355 14.35 -19.13 24.03
CA ASP A 355 14.57 -19.63 25.39
C ASP A 355 15.81 -19.01 26.03
N ARG A 356 16.98 -19.30 25.44
CA ARG A 356 18.25 -18.76 25.90
C ARG A 356 18.29 -17.24 25.83
N TRP A 357 17.77 -16.67 24.75
CA TRP A 357 17.81 -15.23 24.53
C TRP A 357 16.99 -14.47 25.58
N CYS A 358 15.78 -14.92 25.92
CA CYS A 358 14.99 -14.32 26.99
C CYS A 358 15.64 -14.53 28.36
N HIS A 359 16.14 -15.73 28.68
CA HIS A 359 16.82 -15.98 29.96
C HIS A 359 18.06 -15.09 30.16
N GLU A 360 18.90 -14.96 29.13
CA GLU A 360 20.20 -14.28 29.27
C GLU A 360 20.13 -12.78 28.96
N ARG A 361 19.16 -12.32 28.15
CA ARG A 361 19.22 -10.99 27.50
C ARG A 361 17.94 -10.16 27.62
N TYR A 362 16.92 -10.56 28.39
CA TYR A 362 15.71 -9.76 28.53
C TYR A 362 15.99 -8.31 29.00
N GLN A 363 16.91 -8.14 29.95
CA GLN A 363 17.30 -6.81 30.46
C GLN A 363 17.99 -5.95 29.40
N GLU A 364 18.84 -6.54 28.57
CA GLU A 364 19.53 -5.84 27.48
C GLU A 364 18.54 -5.31 26.42
N ASN A 365 17.33 -5.87 26.37
CA ASN A 365 16.28 -5.49 25.43
C ASN A 365 15.12 -4.75 26.12
N ASN A 366 15.36 -4.18 27.31
CA ASN A 366 14.42 -3.36 28.06
C ASN A 366 13.10 -4.06 28.46
N TYR A 367 13.11 -5.38 28.58
CA TYR A 367 12.03 -6.10 29.24
C TYR A 367 12.11 -5.91 30.76
N ARG A 368 10.96 -5.80 31.43
CA ARG A 368 10.87 -5.68 32.90
C ARG A 368 11.22 -6.99 33.58
N SER A 369 10.89 -8.12 32.95
CA SER A 369 11.18 -9.46 33.45
C SER A 369 11.39 -10.44 32.31
N GLU A 370 11.99 -11.58 32.64
CA GLU A 370 12.10 -12.71 31.74
C GLU A 370 10.70 -13.22 31.29
N GLY A 371 9.75 -13.28 32.22
CA GLY A 371 8.36 -13.66 31.93
C GLY A 371 7.69 -12.72 30.91
N GLU A 372 7.99 -11.42 30.97
CA GLU A 372 7.51 -10.47 29.97
C GLU A 372 8.08 -10.78 28.58
N CYS A 373 9.40 -11.04 28.48
CA CYS A 373 10.06 -11.42 27.23
C CYS A 373 9.37 -12.62 26.57
N PHE A 374 9.11 -13.67 27.34
CA PHE A 374 8.40 -14.87 26.87
C PHE A 374 6.94 -14.60 26.50
N SER A 375 6.24 -13.76 27.28
CA SER A 375 4.84 -13.41 26.99
C SER A 375 4.67 -12.75 25.64
N ARG A 376 5.66 -11.96 25.17
CA ARG A 376 5.64 -11.36 23.82
C ARG A 376 5.77 -12.38 22.70
N ARG A 377 6.31 -13.57 22.99
CA ARG A 377 6.32 -14.75 22.10
C ARG A 377 5.12 -15.68 22.34
N GLY A 378 4.11 -15.24 23.07
CA GLY A 378 2.91 -16.05 23.37
C GLY A 378 3.16 -17.17 24.36
N PHE A 379 4.30 -17.16 25.06
CA PHE A 379 4.66 -18.18 26.02
C PHE A 379 4.38 -17.71 27.44
N LYS A 380 3.58 -18.49 28.18
CA LYS A 380 3.17 -18.19 29.55
C LYS A 380 4.20 -18.69 30.57
N HIS A 381 5.40 -18.11 30.52
CA HIS A 381 6.54 -18.55 31.33
C HIS A 381 6.24 -18.60 32.83
N ASP A 382 5.67 -17.53 33.39
CA ASP A 382 5.43 -17.44 34.83
C ASP A 382 4.37 -18.46 35.30
N GLU A 383 3.35 -18.74 34.48
CA GLU A 383 2.38 -19.81 34.76
C GLU A 383 3.05 -21.18 34.75
N MET A 384 3.96 -21.43 33.78
CA MET A 384 4.73 -22.67 33.71
C MET A 384 5.64 -22.84 34.93
N VAL A 385 6.44 -21.82 35.27
CA VAL A 385 7.35 -21.86 36.42
C VAL A 385 6.56 -22.08 37.70
N ALA A 386 5.46 -21.36 37.90
CA ALA A 386 4.59 -21.55 39.06
C ALA A 386 4.05 -22.99 39.13
N ALA A 387 3.65 -23.58 38.00
CA ALA A 387 3.19 -24.96 37.93
C ALA A 387 4.30 -25.98 38.24
N VAL A 388 5.51 -25.77 37.71
CA VAL A 388 6.68 -26.63 37.98
C VAL A 388 7.06 -26.56 39.46
N VAL A 389 7.20 -25.36 40.02
CA VAL A 389 7.50 -25.16 41.43
C VAL A 389 6.44 -25.81 42.29
N LYS A 390 5.15 -25.59 42.00
CA LYS A 390 4.05 -26.22 42.76
C LYS A 390 4.12 -27.74 42.76
N ASN A 391 4.43 -28.37 41.63
CA ASN A 391 4.46 -29.83 41.52
C ASN A 391 5.75 -30.46 42.03
N MET A 392 6.87 -29.72 42.03
CA MET A 392 8.18 -30.24 42.42
C MET A 392 8.63 -29.80 43.81
N SER A 393 8.03 -28.74 44.39
CA SER A 393 8.46 -28.17 45.67
C SER A 393 8.45 -29.20 46.79
N ASP A 394 7.38 -29.96 46.94
CA ASP A 394 7.26 -30.96 48.03
C ASP A 394 8.29 -32.07 47.87
N LEU A 395 8.49 -32.56 46.64
CA LEU A 395 9.48 -33.59 46.33
C LEU A 395 10.91 -33.10 46.59
N MET A 396 11.24 -31.89 46.13
CA MET A 396 12.55 -31.30 46.37
C MET A 396 12.78 -31.05 47.86
N THR A 397 11.76 -30.55 48.57
CA THR A 397 11.81 -30.32 50.02
C THR A 397 12.05 -31.63 50.77
N ASP A 398 11.32 -32.70 50.46
CA ASP A 398 11.52 -34.01 51.08
C ASP A 398 12.94 -34.54 50.86
N ILE A 399 13.45 -34.46 49.63
CA ILE A 399 14.82 -34.90 49.30
C ILE A 399 15.86 -34.09 50.07
N ILE A 400 15.72 -32.76 50.09
CA ILE A 400 16.65 -31.86 50.79
C ILE A 400 16.64 -32.14 52.29
N LEU A 401 15.46 -32.23 52.90
CA LEU A 401 15.33 -32.52 54.33
C LEU A 401 15.88 -33.90 54.69
N LYS A 402 15.60 -34.91 53.87
CA LYS A 402 16.08 -36.28 54.10
C LYS A 402 17.60 -36.40 54.02
N GLN A 403 18.25 -35.70 53.08
CA GLN A 403 19.71 -35.70 53.00
C GLN A 403 20.32 -34.79 54.08
N GLY A 404 19.71 -33.64 54.35
CA GLY A 404 20.12 -32.75 55.45
C GLY A 404 20.12 -33.46 56.80
N ALA A 405 19.10 -34.27 57.11
CA ALA A 405 19.06 -35.08 58.33
C ALA A 405 20.27 -36.01 58.48
N LYS A 406 20.73 -36.63 57.37
CA LYS A 406 21.94 -37.47 57.38
C LYS A 406 23.20 -36.67 57.58
N VAL A 407 23.28 -35.46 57.02
CA VAL A 407 24.41 -34.54 57.24
C VAL A 407 24.50 -34.17 58.72
N VAL A 408 23.36 -33.87 59.36
CA VAL A 408 23.29 -33.59 60.81
C VAL A 408 23.75 -34.80 61.62
N GLU A 409 23.21 -35.99 61.35
CA GLU A 409 23.57 -37.22 62.07
C GLU A 409 25.06 -37.51 61.98
N ASN A 410 25.63 -37.41 60.77
CA ASN A 410 27.05 -37.63 60.54
C ASN A 410 27.91 -36.56 61.21
N ALA A 411 27.49 -35.29 61.20
CA ALA A 411 28.22 -34.20 61.86
C ALA A 411 28.25 -34.40 63.39
N VAL A 412 27.12 -34.79 63.99
CA VAL A 412 27.03 -35.10 65.42
C VAL A 412 27.91 -36.29 65.77
N HIS A 413 27.83 -37.38 64.98
CA HIS A 413 28.64 -38.57 65.22
C HIS A 413 30.13 -38.27 65.10
N TYR A 414 30.53 -37.55 64.05
CA TYR A 414 31.92 -37.15 63.83
C TYR A 414 32.46 -36.28 64.97
N ASP A 415 31.68 -35.32 65.47
CA ASP A 415 32.13 -34.41 66.53
C ASP A 415 32.19 -35.08 67.91
N LEU A 416 31.08 -35.71 68.34
CA LEU A 416 30.98 -36.31 69.67
C LEU A 416 31.80 -37.59 69.80
N VAL A 417 31.75 -38.47 68.79
CA VAL A 417 32.43 -39.78 68.86
C VAL A 417 33.84 -39.70 68.29
N GLY A 418 34.02 -39.02 67.16
CA GLY A 418 35.31 -38.92 66.49
C GLY A 418 36.29 -37.97 67.18
N ASN A 419 35.82 -36.78 67.56
CA ASN A 419 36.68 -35.73 68.11
C ASN A 419 36.60 -35.60 69.65
N GLY A 420 35.71 -36.37 70.30
CA GLY A 420 35.48 -36.26 71.75
C GLY A 420 34.90 -34.90 72.15
N GLY A 421 34.15 -34.26 71.25
CA GLY A 421 33.52 -32.96 71.46
C GLY A 421 32.41 -32.99 72.51
N ASP A 422 31.90 -31.80 72.83
CA ASP A 422 30.75 -31.61 73.71
C ASP A 422 29.52 -31.13 72.90
N GLU A 423 28.40 -30.89 73.59
CA GLU A 423 27.17 -30.43 72.93
C GLU A 423 27.35 -29.13 72.15
N LYS A 424 28.22 -28.23 72.63
CA LYS A 424 28.44 -26.93 72.01
C LYS A 424 29.26 -27.07 70.73
N SER A 425 30.34 -27.87 70.76
CA SER A 425 31.12 -28.15 69.54
C SER A 425 30.29 -28.92 68.52
N ALA A 426 29.47 -29.88 68.96
CA ALA A 426 28.60 -30.65 68.05
C ALA A 426 27.57 -29.75 67.34
N LYS A 427 26.95 -28.80 68.06
CA LYS A 427 26.05 -27.80 67.46
C LYS A 427 26.76 -26.92 66.43
N GLN A 428 27.99 -26.49 66.72
CA GLN A 428 28.78 -25.68 65.79
C GLN A 428 29.15 -26.49 64.53
N SER A 429 29.55 -27.74 64.70
CA SER A 429 29.80 -28.68 63.61
C SER A 429 28.54 -28.89 62.76
N ILE A 430 27.37 -29.12 63.36
CA ILE A 430 26.10 -29.22 62.62
C ILE A 430 25.88 -28.00 61.72
N ALA A 431 25.99 -26.78 62.27
CA ALA A 431 25.79 -25.56 61.50
C ALA A 431 26.77 -25.47 60.32
N THR A 432 28.06 -25.69 60.56
CA THR A 432 29.08 -25.64 59.50
C THR A 432 28.84 -26.67 58.39
N TYR A 433 28.46 -27.90 58.74
CA TYR A 433 28.21 -28.95 57.75
C TYR A 433 26.90 -28.72 56.98
N LEU A 434 25.85 -28.20 57.63
CA LEU A 434 24.61 -27.83 56.97
C LEU A 434 24.78 -26.65 56.02
N ASP A 435 25.49 -25.59 56.44
CA ASP A 435 25.76 -24.44 55.58
C ASP A 435 26.52 -24.87 54.32
N ARG A 436 27.55 -25.70 54.48
CA ARG A 436 28.29 -26.26 53.34
C ARG A 436 27.40 -27.14 52.45
N TYR A 437 26.52 -27.96 53.03
CA TYR A 437 25.59 -28.79 52.28
C TYR A 437 24.64 -27.93 51.42
N LEU A 438 24.06 -26.88 52.00
CA LEU A 438 23.18 -25.95 51.29
C LEU A 438 23.94 -25.18 50.20
N GLU A 439 25.16 -24.73 50.49
CA GLU A 439 26.02 -24.05 49.51
C GLU A 439 26.37 -24.97 48.33
N GLU A 440 26.73 -26.23 48.58
CA GLU A 440 27.03 -27.22 47.53
C GLU A 440 25.78 -27.60 46.73
N LEU A 441 24.62 -27.68 47.40
CA LEU A 441 23.33 -27.91 46.77
C LEU A 441 23.01 -26.78 45.78
N GLU A 442 23.13 -25.52 46.22
CA GLU A 442 22.83 -24.33 45.42
C GLU A 442 23.82 -24.13 44.27
N LYS A 443 25.13 -24.19 44.55
CA LYS A 443 26.16 -23.83 43.57
C LYS A 443 26.51 -24.95 42.59
N THR A 444 26.29 -26.21 42.95
CA THR A 444 26.78 -27.35 42.17
C THR A 444 25.67 -28.32 41.81
N THR A 445 24.93 -28.82 42.80
CA THR A 445 24.02 -29.94 42.60
C THR A 445 22.78 -29.55 41.80
N LEU A 446 22.11 -28.44 42.15
CA LEU A 446 20.92 -27.96 41.44
C LEU A 446 21.21 -27.55 39.99
N PRO A 447 22.28 -26.77 39.69
CA PRO A 447 22.66 -26.48 38.31
C PRO A 447 22.93 -27.74 37.48
N SER A 448 23.73 -28.68 38.02
CA SER A 448 24.07 -29.93 37.31
C SER A 448 22.85 -30.81 37.06
N ALA A 449 21.95 -30.92 38.05
CA ALA A 449 20.70 -31.65 37.89
C ALA A 449 19.80 -31.03 36.81
N THR A 450 19.75 -29.69 36.76
CA THR A 450 18.99 -28.92 35.76
C THR A 450 19.56 -29.15 34.36
N GLU A 451 20.88 -29.05 34.19
CA GLU A 451 21.55 -29.36 32.91
C GLU A 451 21.27 -30.79 32.44
N SER A 452 21.37 -31.77 33.35
CA SER A 452 21.10 -33.18 33.06
C SER A 452 19.64 -33.42 32.66
N TYR A 453 18.69 -32.79 33.36
CA TYR A 453 17.28 -32.84 33.03
C TYR A 453 17.00 -32.23 31.65
N MET A 454 17.52 -31.03 31.37
CA MET A 454 17.37 -30.36 30.08
C MET A 454 18.02 -31.15 28.94
N ALA A 455 19.17 -31.79 29.16
CA ALA A 455 19.79 -32.69 28.19
C ALA A 455 18.89 -33.89 27.84
N LYS A 456 18.22 -34.48 28.84
CA LYS A 456 17.26 -35.57 28.63
C LYS A 456 16.04 -35.10 27.85
N LEU A 457 15.50 -33.93 28.16
CA LEU A 457 14.39 -33.34 27.41
C LEU A 457 14.75 -33.10 25.94
N ARG A 458 15.93 -32.51 25.67
CA ARG A 458 16.44 -32.32 24.30
C ARG A 458 16.52 -33.65 23.55
N LYS A 459 17.05 -34.70 24.18
CA LYS A 459 17.14 -36.03 23.57
C LYS A 459 15.76 -36.62 23.26
N ALA A 460 14.78 -36.46 24.16
CA ALA A 460 13.42 -36.94 23.95
C ALA A 460 12.73 -36.23 22.76
N HIS A 461 12.98 -34.93 22.59
CA HIS A 461 12.45 -34.16 21.47
C HIS A 461 12.99 -34.63 20.11
N HIS A 462 14.28 -34.96 20.02
CA HIS A 462 14.91 -35.44 18.76
C HIS A 462 14.52 -36.89 18.40
N SER A 463 13.90 -37.63 19.33
CA SER A 463 13.46 -39.01 19.10
C SER A 463 12.01 -39.14 18.61
N ARG A 464 11.31 -38.01 18.47
CA ARG A 464 10.00 -37.90 17.82
C ARG A 464 10.18 -37.25 16.47
#